data_AF-A0A3S8Z6S9-F1
#
_entry.id   AF-A0A3S8Z6S9-F1
#
_cell.length_a   1.000
_cell.length_b   1.000
_cell.length_c   1.000
_cell.angle_alpha   90.00
_cell.angle_beta   90.00
_cell.angle_gamma   90.00
#
_symmetry.space_group_name_H-M   'P 1'
#
loop_
_entity.id
_entity.type
_entity.pdbx_description
1 polymer ?
#
loop_
_entity_poly.entity_id
_entity_poly.type
_entity_poly.pdbx_seq_one_letter_code
_entity_poly.pdbx_strand_id
1 'polypeptide(L)'
;MRAAPILRYGTSGLLIAFALLAGLFAAGYAYTDLRLRLAILLTVGWLTIAGGLGFLAWSRPDRAVPVLGVVTIITAGTTIIDSRVDLFGRDDIGPVLTMVIVAILVPLAVLGLRRATAAGLLLLVLGLCQALSAGLLMGQRGGGPPLGAALTGSSGVIVLPILGSGLLLLLAGWLERRATKHRPTEAPVR
;
A
#
# COMPACT_ATOMS: atom_id res chain seq x y z
N MET A 1 4.45 28.45 -1.68
CA MET A 1 3.97 27.11 -2.11
C MET A 1 3.82 26.18 -0.90
N ARG A 2 2.62 26.04 -0.31
CA ARG A 2 2.33 25.10 0.80
C ARG A 2 1.68 23.78 0.34
N ALA A 3 1.41 23.64 -0.96
CA ALA A 3 0.67 22.50 -1.51
C ALA A 3 1.39 21.15 -1.33
N ALA A 4 2.72 21.10 -1.53
CA ALA A 4 3.49 19.88 -1.42
C ALA A 4 3.46 19.22 -0.02
N PRO A 5 3.72 19.94 1.09
CA PRO A 5 3.62 19.34 2.42
C PRO A 5 2.18 18.97 2.77
N ILE A 6 1.18 19.79 2.42
CA ILE A 6 -0.24 19.47 2.66
C ILE A 6 -0.62 18.16 1.97
N LEU A 7 -0.21 17.98 0.71
CA LEU A 7 -0.49 16.77 -0.05
C LEU A 7 0.20 15.55 0.58
N ARG A 8 1.47 15.68 0.95
CA ARG A 8 2.23 14.59 1.57
C ARG A 8 1.62 14.14 2.90
N TYR A 9 1.36 15.07 3.81
CA TYR A 9 0.80 14.76 5.13
C TYR A 9 -0.66 14.32 5.03
N GLY A 10 -1.47 14.99 4.21
CA GLY A 10 -2.86 14.65 4.00
C GLY A 10 -3.02 13.26 3.40
N THR A 11 -2.30 12.95 2.33
CA THR A 11 -2.33 11.62 1.70
C THR A 11 -1.82 10.53 2.63
N SER A 12 -0.68 10.74 3.30
CA SER A 12 -0.14 9.74 4.22
C SER A 12 -1.06 9.50 5.42
N GLY A 13 -1.63 10.57 5.99
CA GLY A 13 -2.58 10.47 7.11
C GLY A 13 -3.86 9.74 6.72
N LEU A 14 -4.43 10.07 5.56
CA LEU A 14 -5.61 9.37 5.03
C LEU A 14 -5.32 7.90 4.78
N LEU A 15 -4.14 7.58 4.24
CA LEU A 15 -3.73 6.21 3.96
C LEU A 15 -3.53 5.38 5.24
N ILE A 16 -2.96 5.99 6.30
CA ILE A 16 -2.87 5.38 7.62
C ILE A 16 -4.27 5.13 8.18
N ALA A 17 -5.15 6.12 8.15
CA ALA A 17 -6.52 5.97 8.66
C ALA A 17 -7.28 4.86 7.92
N PHE A 18 -7.18 4.84 6.58
CA PHE A 18 -7.75 3.79 5.75
C PHE A 18 -7.20 2.41 6.12
N ALA A 19 -5.87 2.27 6.25
CA ALA A 19 -5.24 0.99 6.58
C ALA A 19 -5.62 0.50 7.99
N LEU A 20 -5.76 1.42 8.95
CA LEU A 20 -6.21 1.09 10.31
C LEU A 20 -7.68 0.63 10.32
N LEU A 21 -8.56 1.31 9.59
CA LEU A 21 -9.97 0.91 9.48
C LEU A 21 -10.11 -0.44 8.76
N ALA A 22 -9.38 -0.64 7.66
CA ALA A 22 -9.34 -1.91 6.95
C ALA A 22 -8.78 -3.04 7.82
N GLY A 23 -7.72 -2.76 8.59
CA GLY A 23 -7.13 -3.70 9.53
C GLY A 23 -8.08 -4.05 10.70
N LEU A 24 -8.82 -3.07 11.21
CA LEU A 24 -9.83 -3.29 12.26
C LEU A 24 -10.99 -4.16 11.74
N PHE A 25 -11.45 -3.89 10.53
CA PHE A 25 -12.46 -4.69 9.85
C PHE A 25 -11.98 -6.14 9.67
N ALA A 26 -10.75 -6.31 9.18
CA ALA A 26 -10.12 -7.63 9.01
C ALA A 26 -9.98 -8.39 10.33
N ALA A 27 -9.56 -7.71 11.40
CA ALA A 27 -9.50 -8.30 12.73
C ALA A 27 -10.89 -8.76 13.18
N GLY A 28 -11.94 -7.95 12.93
CA GLY A 28 -13.33 -8.32 13.21
C GLY A 28 -13.73 -9.68 12.62
N TYR A 29 -13.48 -9.90 11.33
CA TYR A 29 -13.72 -11.21 10.69
C TYR A 29 -12.89 -12.32 11.31
N ALA A 30 -11.63 -12.05 11.65
CA ALA A 30 -10.79 -13.07 12.28
C ALA A 30 -11.37 -13.53 13.64
N TYR A 31 -11.98 -12.62 14.42
CA TYR A 31 -12.61 -12.96 15.69
C TYR A 31 -13.95 -13.68 15.56
N THR A 32 -14.67 -13.51 14.44
CA THR A 32 -15.92 -14.24 14.19
C THR A 32 -15.68 -15.63 13.61
N ASP A 33 -14.65 -15.76 12.77
CA ASP A 33 -14.49 -16.95 11.92
C ASP A 33 -13.43 -17.93 12.46
N LEU A 34 -12.47 -17.44 13.26
CA LEU A 34 -11.41 -18.27 13.85
C LEU A 34 -11.60 -18.47 15.35
N ARG A 35 -10.97 -19.53 15.87
CA ARG A 35 -10.84 -19.75 17.32
C ARG A 35 -10.16 -18.54 17.95
N LEU A 36 -10.73 -18.01 19.04
CA LEU A 36 -10.28 -16.78 19.72
C LEU A 36 -8.75 -16.67 19.90
N ARG A 37 -8.09 -17.74 20.36
CA ARG A 37 -6.63 -17.74 20.57
C ARG A 37 -5.85 -17.55 19.26
N LEU A 38 -6.31 -18.15 18.18
CA LEU A 38 -5.68 -18.04 16.86
C LEU A 38 -5.91 -16.65 16.26
N ALA A 39 -7.11 -16.10 16.40
CA ALA A 39 -7.44 -14.73 15.99
C ALA A 39 -6.55 -13.69 16.68
N ILE A 40 -6.35 -13.82 17.99
CA ILE A 40 -5.45 -12.95 18.77
C ILE A 40 -4.02 -13.08 18.26
N LEU A 41 -3.50 -14.31 18.13
CA LEU A 41 -2.12 -14.55 17.73
C LEU A 41 -1.82 -13.97 16.34
N LEU A 42 -2.70 -14.21 15.38
CA LEU A 42 -2.56 -13.66 14.02
C LEU A 42 -2.62 -12.14 14.05
N THR A 43 -3.57 -11.57 14.80
CA THR A 43 -3.73 -10.11 14.91
C THR A 43 -2.49 -9.45 15.48
N VAL A 44 -1.95 -9.96 16.58
CA VAL A 44 -0.72 -9.47 17.19
C VAL A 44 0.46 -9.67 16.23
N GLY A 45 0.54 -10.81 15.55
CA GLY A 45 1.61 -11.12 14.61
C GLY A 45 1.70 -10.09 13.47
N TRP A 46 0.60 -9.85 12.76
CA TRP A 46 0.64 -8.91 11.63
C TRP A 46 0.79 -7.45 12.09
N LEU A 47 0.21 -7.06 13.23
CA LEU A 47 0.43 -5.74 13.83
C LEU A 47 1.89 -5.51 14.23
N THR A 48 2.56 -6.54 14.75
CA THR A 48 3.98 -6.48 15.12
C THR A 48 4.85 -6.28 13.88
N ILE A 49 4.57 -6.99 12.79
CA ILE A 49 5.28 -6.84 11.51
C ILE A 49 5.03 -5.45 10.93
N ALA A 50 3.78 -5.02 10.82
CA ALA A 50 3.41 -3.72 10.28
C ALA A 50 4.01 -2.57 11.12
N GLY A 51 3.94 -2.68 12.44
CA GLY A 51 4.52 -1.73 13.38
C GLY A 51 6.05 -1.68 13.31
N GLY A 52 6.72 -2.83 13.20
CA GLY A 52 8.17 -2.91 13.04
C GLY A 52 8.65 -2.29 11.73
N LEU A 53 7.97 -2.59 10.62
CA LEU A 53 8.24 -1.96 9.32
C LEU A 53 7.93 -0.45 9.33
N GLY A 54 6.85 -0.05 10.01
CA GLY A 54 6.47 1.36 10.15
C GLY A 54 7.49 2.13 10.96
N PHE A 55 7.97 1.54 12.06
CA PHE A 55 9.06 2.09 12.86
C PHE A 55 10.36 2.19 12.07
N LEU A 56 10.68 1.19 11.24
CA LEU A 56 11.83 1.24 10.35
C LEU A 56 11.71 2.38 9.33
N ALA A 57 10.52 2.52 8.71
CA ALA A 57 10.21 3.61 7.77
C ALA A 57 10.32 5.00 8.42
N TRP A 58 9.91 5.11 9.68
CA TRP A 58 10.01 6.34 10.46
C TRP A 58 11.45 6.66 10.86
N SER A 59 12.16 5.69 11.44
CA SER A 59 13.46 5.90 12.08
C SER A 59 14.63 5.90 11.08
N ARG A 60 14.56 5.09 10.03
CA ARG A 60 15.64 4.93 9.04
C ARG A 60 15.07 4.82 7.62
N PRO A 61 14.54 5.92 7.05
CA PRO A 61 13.90 5.89 5.72
C PRO A 61 14.81 5.34 4.62
N ASP A 62 16.12 5.58 4.69
CA ASP A 62 17.07 5.12 3.65
C ASP A 62 17.24 3.59 3.63
N ARG A 63 17.11 2.93 4.79
CA ARG A 63 17.09 1.46 4.87
C ARG A 63 15.70 0.89 4.63
N ALA A 64 14.66 1.67 4.95
CA ALA A 64 13.28 1.24 4.75
C ALA A 64 12.90 1.13 3.28
N VAL A 65 13.44 1.99 2.39
CA VAL A 65 13.16 1.94 0.95
C VAL A 65 13.51 0.56 0.35
N PRO A 66 14.73 0.02 0.47
CA PRO A 66 15.04 -1.29 -0.10
C PRO A 66 14.27 -2.42 0.60
N VAL A 67 14.07 -2.36 1.91
CA VAL A 67 13.31 -3.38 2.65
C VAL A 67 11.85 -3.43 2.19
N LEU A 68 11.18 -2.28 2.16
CA LEU A 68 9.79 -2.16 1.70
C LEU A 68 9.68 -2.43 0.20
N GLY A 69 10.73 -2.13 -0.58
CA GLY A 69 10.84 -2.53 -1.98
C GLY A 69 10.82 -4.05 -2.14
N VAL A 70 11.66 -4.78 -1.41
CA VAL A 70 11.69 -6.25 -1.43
C VAL A 70 10.34 -6.83 -0.98
N VAL A 71 9.79 -6.34 0.14
CA VAL A 71 8.47 -6.77 0.65
C VAL A 71 7.37 -6.51 -0.39
N THR A 72 7.42 -5.37 -1.07
CA THR A 72 6.46 -5.00 -2.13
C THR A 72 6.57 -5.95 -3.32
N ILE A 73 7.79 -6.25 -3.78
CA ILE A 73 8.05 -7.14 -4.91
C ILE A 73 7.60 -8.58 -4.59
N ILE A 74 7.95 -9.08 -3.40
CA ILE A 74 7.51 -10.41 -2.93
C ILE A 74 5.98 -10.45 -2.91
N THR A 75 5.35 -9.47 -2.27
CA THR A 75 3.89 -9.41 -2.17
C THR A 75 3.24 -9.38 -3.55
N ALA A 76 3.69 -8.48 -4.43
CA ALA A 76 3.19 -8.37 -5.80
C ALA A 76 3.37 -9.67 -6.60
N GLY A 77 4.54 -10.30 -6.51
CA GLY A 77 4.83 -11.58 -7.16
C GLY A 77 3.91 -12.68 -6.66
N THR A 78 3.74 -12.80 -5.35
CA THR A 78 2.83 -13.76 -4.73
C THR A 78 1.38 -13.49 -5.13
N THR A 79 0.94 -12.23 -5.20
CA THR A 79 -0.41 -11.86 -5.68
C THR A 79 -0.67 -12.31 -7.10
N ILE A 80 0.33 -12.19 -7.98
CA ILE A 80 0.22 -12.64 -9.38
C ILE A 80 0.19 -14.17 -9.44
N ILE A 81 1.05 -14.85 -8.69
CA ILE A 81 1.09 -16.31 -8.64
C ILE A 81 -0.22 -16.87 -8.10
N ASP A 82 -0.70 -16.37 -6.98
CA ASP A 82 -1.95 -16.79 -6.35
C ASP A 82 -3.14 -16.63 -7.30
N SER A 83 -3.20 -15.54 -8.08
CA SER A 83 -4.24 -15.36 -9.09
C SER A 83 -4.26 -16.41 -10.21
N ARG A 84 -3.18 -17.17 -10.37
CA ARG A 84 -3.02 -18.20 -11.42
C ARG A 84 -3.22 -19.61 -10.88
N VAL A 85 -2.78 -19.88 -9.66
CA VAL A 85 -2.71 -21.23 -9.10
C VAL A 85 -3.59 -21.44 -7.87
N ASP A 86 -4.31 -20.39 -7.43
CA ASP A 86 -5.13 -20.37 -6.21
C ASP A 86 -4.36 -20.90 -4.99
N LEU A 87 -3.17 -20.33 -4.79
CA LEU A 87 -2.17 -20.82 -3.82
C LEU A 87 -2.72 -20.86 -2.40
N PHE A 88 -3.56 -19.88 -2.05
CA PHE A 88 -4.16 -19.76 -0.72
C PHE A 88 -5.60 -20.23 -0.63
N GLY A 89 -6.18 -20.81 -1.69
CA GLY A 89 -7.57 -21.28 -1.68
C GLY A 89 -8.52 -20.18 -1.22
N ARG A 90 -8.74 -19.16 -2.06
CA ARG A 90 -9.39 -17.90 -1.64
C ARG A 90 -10.77 -18.11 -1.02
N ASP A 91 -11.47 -19.16 -1.42
CA ASP A 91 -12.79 -19.52 -0.92
C ASP A 91 -12.74 -20.28 0.43
N ASP A 92 -11.59 -20.87 0.79
CA ASP A 92 -11.39 -21.66 2.02
C ASP A 92 -10.70 -20.88 3.14
N ILE A 93 -9.67 -20.08 2.81
CA ILE A 93 -8.82 -19.38 3.80
C ILE A 93 -9.09 -17.86 3.77
N GLY A 94 -9.90 -17.40 2.83
CA GLY A 94 -10.23 -15.99 2.65
C GLY A 94 -9.09 -15.21 1.98
N PRO A 95 -9.20 -13.86 1.91
CA PRO A 95 -8.32 -13.04 1.09
C PRO A 95 -6.98 -12.71 1.79
N VAL A 96 -6.13 -13.71 2.00
CA VAL A 96 -4.83 -13.61 2.70
C VAL A 96 -3.95 -12.49 2.12
N LEU A 97 -3.78 -12.45 0.80
CA LEU A 97 -2.94 -11.46 0.13
C LEU A 97 -3.47 -10.02 0.28
N THR A 98 -4.78 -9.85 0.34
CA THR A 98 -5.38 -8.54 0.64
C THR A 98 -4.96 -8.06 2.02
N MET A 99 -4.90 -8.96 3.02
CA MET A 99 -4.47 -8.62 4.38
C MET A 99 -2.99 -8.27 4.43
N VAL A 100 -2.15 -8.97 3.68
CA VAL A 100 -0.73 -8.63 3.53
C VAL A 100 -0.58 -7.21 2.99
N ILE A 101 -1.35 -6.84 1.97
CA ILE A 101 -1.31 -5.50 1.38
C ILE A 101 -1.77 -4.43 2.38
N VAL A 102 -2.86 -4.69 3.13
CA VAL A 102 -3.33 -3.79 4.20
C VAL A 102 -2.26 -3.62 5.30
N ALA A 103 -1.54 -4.68 5.66
CA ALA A 103 -0.46 -4.59 6.64
C ALA A 103 0.73 -3.74 6.14
N ILE A 104 1.02 -3.76 4.83
CA ILE A 104 2.12 -3.00 4.20
C ILE A 104 1.74 -1.54 3.93
N LEU A 105 0.45 -1.24 3.86
CA LEU A 105 -0.07 0.11 3.62
C LEU A 105 0.40 1.13 4.67
N VAL A 106 0.36 0.77 5.96
CA VAL A 106 0.82 1.63 7.05
C VAL A 106 2.31 1.99 6.91
N PRO A 107 3.26 1.04 6.81
CA PRO A 107 4.66 1.38 6.65
C PRO A 107 4.98 2.18 5.38
N LEU A 108 4.27 1.93 4.27
CA LEU A 108 4.41 2.74 3.05
C LEU A 108 3.90 4.17 3.25
N ALA A 109 2.78 4.34 3.96
CA ALA A 109 2.25 5.66 4.29
C ALA A 109 3.23 6.43 5.18
N VAL A 110 3.81 5.77 6.19
CA VAL A 110 4.85 6.34 7.06
C VAL A 110 6.11 6.70 6.26
N LEU A 111 6.53 5.85 5.32
CA LEU A 111 7.62 6.17 4.39
C LEU A 111 7.28 7.41 3.55
N GLY A 112 6.02 7.56 3.13
CA GLY A 112 5.52 8.71 2.36
C GLY A 112 5.74 10.06 3.04
N LEU A 113 5.76 10.09 4.38
CA LEU A 113 6.04 11.29 5.17
C LEU A 113 7.48 11.82 4.99
N ARG A 114 8.44 10.95 4.64
CA ARG A 114 9.87 11.29 4.52
C ARG A 114 10.42 11.12 3.10
N ARG A 115 9.88 10.18 2.33
CA ARG A 115 10.32 9.79 0.99
C ARG A 115 9.10 9.59 0.08
N ALA A 116 8.36 10.69 -0.16
CA ALA A 116 7.09 10.70 -0.89
C ALA A 116 7.17 9.96 -2.25
N THR A 117 8.21 10.19 -3.05
CA THR A 117 8.32 9.51 -4.35
C THR A 117 8.59 8.02 -4.28
N ALA A 118 9.39 7.56 -3.31
CA ALA A 118 9.65 6.14 -3.16
C ALA A 118 8.38 5.41 -2.71
N ALA A 119 7.69 5.95 -1.69
CA ALA A 119 6.41 5.41 -1.24
C ALA A 119 5.36 5.43 -2.35
N GLY A 120 5.29 6.51 -3.12
CA GLY A 120 4.36 6.63 -4.25
C GLY A 120 4.59 5.56 -5.33
N LEU A 121 5.84 5.29 -5.70
CA LEU A 121 6.17 4.22 -6.63
C LEU A 121 5.79 2.84 -6.10
N LEU A 122 6.11 2.54 -4.83
CA LEU A 122 5.79 1.25 -4.23
C LEU A 122 4.28 1.02 -4.13
N LEU A 123 3.51 2.06 -3.79
CA LEU A 123 2.04 2.01 -3.79
C LEU A 123 1.48 1.80 -5.20
N LEU A 124 2.04 2.44 -6.23
CA LEU A 124 1.63 2.18 -7.61
C LEU A 124 1.89 0.73 -8.02
N VAL A 125 3.07 0.18 -7.69
CA VAL A 125 3.38 -1.23 -7.98
C VAL A 125 2.37 -2.15 -7.31
N LEU A 126 2.12 -1.98 -6.01
CA LEU A 126 1.11 -2.79 -5.29
C LEU A 126 -0.29 -2.65 -5.88
N GLY A 127 -0.73 -1.42 -6.11
CA GLY A 127 -2.07 -1.14 -6.63
C GLY A 127 -2.28 -1.68 -8.04
N LEU A 128 -1.29 -1.54 -8.93
CA LEU A 128 -1.34 -2.08 -10.28
C LEU A 128 -1.30 -3.61 -10.29
N CYS A 129 -0.43 -4.22 -9.49
CA CYS A 129 -0.39 -5.68 -9.39
C CYS A 129 -1.72 -6.25 -8.87
N GLN A 130 -2.32 -5.63 -7.85
CA GLN A 130 -3.66 -6.02 -7.39
C GLN A 130 -4.73 -5.86 -8.46
N ALA A 131 -4.74 -4.71 -9.15
CA ALA A 131 -5.71 -4.46 -10.22
C ALA A 131 -5.58 -5.48 -11.35
N LEU A 132 -4.34 -5.79 -11.76
CA LEU A 132 -4.07 -6.78 -12.79
C LEU A 132 -4.47 -8.19 -12.34
N SER A 133 -4.15 -8.59 -11.11
CA SER A 133 -4.57 -9.90 -10.58
C SER A 133 -6.09 -10.01 -10.49
N ALA A 134 -6.79 -8.98 -10.03
CA ALA A 134 -8.26 -8.95 -10.01
C ALA A 134 -8.86 -9.00 -11.43
N GLY A 135 -8.30 -8.23 -12.36
CA GLY A 135 -8.75 -8.19 -13.76
C GLY A 135 -8.48 -9.50 -14.50
N LEU A 136 -7.36 -10.16 -14.24
CA LEU A 136 -7.05 -11.50 -14.77
C LEU A 136 -8.05 -12.54 -14.28
N LEU A 137 -8.38 -12.53 -12.99
CA LEU A 137 -9.37 -13.43 -12.39
C LEU A 137 -10.77 -13.23 -13.00
N MET A 138 -11.20 -11.98 -13.22
CA MET A 138 -12.50 -11.68 -13.83
C MET A 138 -12.54 -11.92 -15.34
N GLY A 139 -11.43 -11.67 -16.04
CA GLY A 139 -11.30 -11.96 -17.46
C GLY A 139 -11.40 -13.46 -17.77
N GLN A 140 -10.85 -14.32 -16.90
CA GLN A 140 -11.03 -15.77 -17.00
C GLN A 140 -12.48 -16.23 -16.77
N ARG A 141 -13.28 -15.43 -16.05
CA ARG A 141 -14.71 -15.69 -15.79
C ARG A 141 -15.64 -15.02 -16.82
N GLY A 142 -15.11 -14.50 -17.93
CA GLY A 142 -15.89 -13.89 -19.01
C GLY A 142 -16.37 -12.45 -18.75
N GLY A 143 -15.87 -11.79 -17.71
CA GLY A 143 -16.33 -10.47 -17.28
C GLY A 143 -15.55 -9.30 -17.88
N GLY A 144 -15.93 -8.83 -19.06
CA GLY A 144 -15.60 -7.49 -19.60
C GLY A 144 -14.11 -7.10 -19.67
N PRO A 145 -13.80 -5.84 -20.03
CA PRO A 145 -12.41 -5.38 -20.11
C PRO A 145 -11.73 -5.39 -18.72
N PRO A 146 -10.51 -5.95 -18.61
CA PRO A 146 -9.91 -6.38 -17.34
C PRO A 146 -9.66 -5.23 -16.35
N LEU A 147 -9.39 -4.01 -16.84
CA LEU A 147 -9.15 -2.84 -16.00
C LEU A 147 -10.45 -2.22 -15.49
N GLY A 148 -11.53 -2.23 -16.28
CA GLY A 148 -12.84 -1.73 -15.85
C GLY A 148 -13.42 -2.62 -14.76
N ALA A 149 -13.35 -3.94 -14.95
CA ALA A 149 -13.84 -4.93 -13.98
C ALA A 149 -13.02 -4.96 -12.68
N ALA A 150 -11.70 -4.72 -12.74
CA ALA A 150 -10.84 -4.67 -11.56
C ALA A 150 -11.09 -3.44 -10.66
N LEU A 151 -11.63 -2.37 -11.24
CA LEU A 151 -11.92 -1.11 -10.54
C LEU A 151 -13.39 -1.01 -10.07
N THR A 152 -14.25 -1.96 -10.45
CA THR A 152 -15.63 -2.05 -9.99
C THR A 152 -15.79 -3.07 -8.84
N GLY A 153 -16.82 -2.90 -8.01
CA GLY A 153 -17.12 -3.78 -6.88
C GLY A 153 -16.19 -3.64 -5.67
N SER A 154 -16.08 -4.70 -4.86
CA SER A 154 -15.33 -4.70 -3.58
C SER A 154 -13.80 -4.50 -3.77
N SER A 155 -13.23 -4.96 -4.88
CA SER A 155 -11.80 -4.81 -5.19
C SER A 155 -11.40 -3.33 -5.39
N GLY A 156 -12.30 -2.53 -5.99
CA GLY A 156 -12.07 -1.09 -6.21
C GLY A 156 -11.90 -0.30 -4.92
N VAL A 157 -12.54 -0.73 -3.82
CA VAL A 157 -12.46 -0.08 -2.49
C VAL A 157 -11.03 -0.08 -1.94
N ILE A 158 -10.22 -1.07 -2.33
CA ILE A 158 -8.83 -1.20 -1.87
C ILE A 158 -7.86 -0.63 -2.92
N VAL A 159 -8.10 -0.94 -4.19
CA VAL A 159 -7.20 -0.53 -5.30
C VAL A 159 -7.20 1.00 -5.49
N LEU A 160 -8.36 1.65 -5.44
CA LEU A 160 -8.47 3.09 -5.70
C LEU A 160 -7.73 3.95 -4.66
N PRO A 161 -7.90 3.74 -3.33
CA PRO A 161 -7.12 4.48 -2.35
C PRO A 161 -5.62 4.26 -2.47
N ILE A 162 -5.17 3.04 -2.80
CA ILE A 162 -3.76 2.72 -3.00
C ILE A 162 -3.19 3.48 -4.20
N LEU A 163 -3.82 3.35 -5.37
CA LEU A 163 -3.36 3.99 -6.60
C LEU A 163 -3.44 5.53 -6.50
N GLY A 164 -4.57 6.04 -5.99
CA GLY A 164 -4.77 7.46 -5.77
C GLY A 164 -3.69 8.03 -4.84
N SER A 165 -3.43 7.38 -3.71
CA SER A 165 -2.39 7.82 -2.77
C SER A 165 -0.99 7.73 -3.38
N GLY A 166 -0.72 6.70 -4.18
CA GLY A 166 0.53 6.57 -4.93
C GLY A 166 0.77 7.75 -5.87
N LEU A 167 -0.24 8.12 -6.66
CA LEU A 167 -0.19 9.28 -7.56
C LEU A 167 -0.02 10.60 -6.80
N LEU A 168 -0.76 10.80 -5.71
CA LEU A 168 -0.67 12.03 -4.91
C LEU A 168 0.72 12.18 -4.25
N LEU A 169 1.32 11.09 -3.77
CA LEU A 169 2.67 11.10 -3.21
C LEU A 169 3.75 11.35 -4.27
N LEU A 170 3.58 10.82 -5.49
CA LEU A 170 4.45 11.15 -6.62
C LEU A 170 4.35 12.62 -7.01
N LEU A 171 3.12 13.16 -7.06
CA LEU A 171 2.89 14.57 -7.33
C LEU A 171 3.51 15.45 -6.25
N ALA A 172 3.36 15.08 -4.97
CA ALA A 172 3.98 15.79 -3.85
C ALA A 172 5.51 15.85 -4.01
N GLY A 173 6.16 14.71 -4.27
CA GLY A 173 7.61 14.69 -4.44
C GLY A 173 8.11 15.35 -5.73
N TRP A 174 7.29 15.38 -6.80
CA TRP A 174 7.59 16.16 -7.99
C TRP A 174 7.50 17.67 -7.74
N LEU A 175 6.50 18.14 -6.99
CA LEU A 175 6.37 19.53 -6.59
C LEU A 175 7.54 19.98 -5.69
N GLU A 176 7.97 19.13 -4.75
CA GLU A 176 9.15 19.40 -3.91
C GLU A 176 10.42 19.60 -4.76
N ARG A 177 10.67 18.70 -5.73
CA ARG A 177 11.83 18.81 -6.65
C ARG A 177 11.80 20.06 -7.52
N ARG A 178 10.61 20.52 -7.94
CA ARG A 178 10.47 21.76 -8.73
C ARG A 178 10.76 23.00 -7.90
N ALA A 179 10.28 23.02 -6.65
CA ALA A 179 10.51 24.12 -5.72
C ALA A 179 12.00 24.27 -5.36
N THR A 180 12.73 23.17 -5.18
CA THR A 180 14.18 23.21 -4.94
C THR A 180 14.97 23.66 -6.16
N LYS A 181 14.57 23.25 -7.37
CA LYS A 181 15.25 23.63 -8.63
C LYS A 181 15.12 25.12 -8.97
N HIS A 182 14.06 25.80 -8.50
CA HIS A 182 13.82 27.23 -8.75
C HIS A 182 14.44 28.16 -7.70
N ARG A 183 15.10 27.64 -6.66
CA ARG A 183 15.80 28.47 -5.68
C ARG A 183 17.08 28.98 -6.35
N PRO A 184 17.22 30.28 -6.66
CA PRO A 184 18.45 30.79 -7.24
C PRO A 184 19.59 30.49 -6.29
N THR A 185 20.69 29.99 -6.81
CA THR A 185 21.96 29.91 -6.08
C THR A 185 22.31 31.32 -5.65
N GLU A 186 22.00 31.70 -4.42
CA GLU A 186 22.57 32.90 -3.83
C GLU A 186 24.08 32.70 -3.89
N ALA A 187 24.73 33.50 -4.74
CA ALA A 187 26.17 33.46 -4.92
C ALA A 187 26.86 33.59 -3.55
N PRO A 188 27.97 32.88 -3.31
CA PRO A 188 28.71 33.05 -2.07
C PRO A 188 29.09 34.53 -1.94
N VAL A 189 28.53 35.18 -0.92
CA VAL A 189 29.06 36.44 -0.42
C VAL A 189 30.41 36.09 0.19
N ARG A 190 31.44 36.68 -0.42
CA ARG A 190 32.88 36.42 -0.29
C ARG A 190 33.38 36.08 1.11
#